data_AF-A0A970HKK2-F1
#
_entry.id   AF-A0A970HKK2-F1
#
_cell.length_a   1.000
_cell.length_b   1.000
_cell.length_c   1.000
_cell.angle_alpha   90.00
_cell.angle_beta   90.00
_cell.angle_gamma   90.00
#
_symmetry.space_group_name_H-M   'P 1'
#
loop_
_entity.id
_entity.type
_entity.pdbx_description
1 polymer ?
#
loop_
_entity_poly.entity_id
_entity_poly.type
_entity_poly.pdbx_seq_one_letter_code
_entity_poly.pdbx_strand_id
1 'polypeptide(L)'
;MSDIKLIEIDSVPNRGRCVDRLCAECERLLVPLKALRPRRFRLRRRQALVFGGLAAVIVGEARSQGHNAWVFSYMPPGVPVHRSSESAVARMLEPHSSETWEFCVCSACRQQLQDRGWEEAELEISPAHDLAFHGLGWLTVRRATVVFRVIVPAGVHVSRRPRLVAGK
;
A
#
# COMPACT_ATOMS: atom_id res chain seq x y z
N MET A 1 26.83 35.58 25.23
CA MET A 1 26.22 34.84 24.09
C MET A 1 26.45 33.38 24.38
N SER A 2 25.39 32.62 24.66
CA SER A 2 25.53 31.21 25.03
C SER A 2 25.89 30.37 23.80
N ASP A 3 26.93 29.54 23.91
CA ASP A 3 27.34 28.59 22.87
C ASP A 3 26.25 27.52 22.68
N ILE A 4 25.59 27.54 21.53
CA ILE A 4 24.66 26.48 21.13
C ILE A 4 25.49 25.36 20.50
N LYS A 5 25.43 24.16 21.09
CA LYS A 5 26.08 22.96 20.56
C LYS A 5 25.02 22.01 19.98
N LEU A 6 25.08 21.79 18.67
CA LEU A 6 24.30 20.74 18.01
C LEU A 6 25.05 19.41 18.21
N ILE A 7 24.35 18.41 18.74
CA ILE A 7 24.88 17.06 18.92
C ILE A 7 24.17 16.17 17.89
N GLU A 8 24.95 15.54 17.03
CA GLU A 8 24.45 14.57 16.07
C GLU A 8 24.11 13.27 16.82
N ILE A 9 22.89 12.76 16.60
CA ILE A 9 22.40 11.53 17.21
C ILE A 9 22.15 10.49 16.12
N ASP A 10 22.49 9.23 16.41
CA ASP A 10 22.26 8.13 15.49
C ASP A 10 20.76 7.99 15.16
N SER A 11 20.46 7.78 13.88
CA SER A 11 19.10 7.55 13.43
C SER A 11 18.60 6.19 13.91
N VAL A 12 17.47 6.15 14.62
CA VAL A 12 16.81 4.90 14.98
C VAL A 12 16.12 4.32 13.73
N PRO A 13 16.35 3.04 13.38
CA PRO A 13 15.69 2.41 12.24
C PRO A 13 14.17 2.44 12.40
N ASN A 14 13.48 2.88 11.36
CA ASN A 14 12.03 2.87 11.36
C ASN A 14 11.54 1.41 11.26
N ARG A 15 10.53 1.04 12.04
CA ARG A 15 9.99 -0.33 12.03
C ARG A 15 8.68 -0.35 11.26
N GLY A 16 8.53 -1.35 10.39
CA GLY A 16 7.27 -1.66 9.73
C GLY A 16 6.97 -0.89 8.44
N ARG A 17 7.94 -0.19 7.85
CA ARG A 17 7.81 0.31 6.47
C ARG A 17 8.12 -0.79 5.48
N CYS A 18 7.33 -0.88 4.42
CA CYS A 18 7.54 -1.88 3.37
C CYS A 18 8.86 -1.67 2.61
N VAL A 19 9.24 -0.42 2.37
CA VAL A 19 10.44 -0.10 1.58
C VAL A 19 11.74 -0.47 2.29
N ASP A 20 11.73 -0.46 3.64
CA ASP A 20 12.87 -0.87 4.48
C ASP A 20 13.13 -2.40 4.40
N ARG A 21 12.31 -3.14 3.65
CA ARG A 21 12.45 -4.59 3.41
C ARG A 21 13.04 -4.92 2.04
N LEU A 22 13.39 -3.91 1.26
CA LEU A 22 13.89 -4.05 -0.10
C LEU A 22 15.39 -3.76 -0.14
N CYS A 23 16.05 -4.14 -1.24
CA CYS A 23 17.40 -3.67 -1.51
C CYS A 23 17.39 -2.17 -1.81
N ALA A 24 18.54 -1.51 -1.60
CA ALA A 24 18.69 -0.06 -1.76
C ALA A 24 18.27 0.46 -3.15
N GLU A 25 18.48 -0.34 -4.20
CA GLU A 25 18.08 0.03 -5.57
C GLU A 25 16.55 0.04 -5.72
N CYS A 26 15.88 -1.02 -5.26
CA CYS A 26 14.42 -1.09 -5.29
C CYS A 26 13.80 -0.02 -4.40
N GLU A 27 14.34 0.22 -3.21
CA GLU A 27 13.88 1.30 -2.33
C GLU A 27 13.90 2.65 -3.05
N ARG A 28 15.02 2.99 -3.71
CA ARG A 28 15.17 4.26 -4.45
C ARG A 28 14.12 4.43 -5.55
N LEU A 29 13.71 3.36 -6.22
CA LEU A 29 12.66 3.40 -7.26
C LEU A 29 11.28 3.75 -6.69
N LEU A 30 11.02 3.41 -5.42
CA LEU A 30 9.74 3.63 -4.77
C LEU A 30 9.64 4.99 -4.06
N VAL A 31 10.77 5.69 -3.88
CA VAL A 31 10.79 7.03 -3.31
C VAL A 31 10.07 8.02 -4.26
N PRO A 32 9.02 8.73 -3.79
CA PRO A 32 8.29 9.66 -4.64
C PRO A 32 9.11 10.94 -4.89
N LEU A 33 9.75 11.03 -6.06
CA LEU A 33 10.46 12.24 -6.52
C LEU A 33 9.53 13.33 -7.06
N LYS A 34 8.25 13.00 -7.31
CA LYS A 34 7.23 13.91 -7.83
C LYS A 34 5.98 13.84 -6.94
N ALA A 35 5.18 14.91 -6.98
CA ALA A 35 3.90 14.96 -6.27
C ALA A 35 3.01 13.76 -6.62
N LEU A 36 2.42 13.15 -5.58
CA LEU A 36 1.53 12.02 -5.74
C LEU A 36 0.23 12.44 -6.43
N ARG A 37 -0.11 11.77 -7.54
CA ARG A 37 -1.39 11.97 -8.22
C ARG A 37 -2.35 10.84 -7.85
N PRO A 38 -3.59 11.14 -7.42
CA PRO A 38 -4.55 10.10 -7.08
C PRO A 38 -4.95 9.31 -8.32
N ARG A 39 -4.86 7.98 -8.22
CA ARG A 39 -5.46 7.05 -9.18
C ARG A 39 -6.81 6.61 -8.63
N ARG A 40 -7.88 6.76 -9.40
CA ARG A 40 -9.25 6.54 -8.95
C ARG A 40 -9.81 5.25 -9.51
N PHE A 41 -10.40 4.44 -8.63
CA PHE A 41 -10.98 3.14 -8.95
C PHE A 41 -12.40 3.06 -8.41
N ARG A 42 -13.28 2.41 -9.15
CA ARG A 42 -14.59 1.99 -8.65
C ARG A 42 -14.56 0.49 -8.40
N LEU A 43 -14.59 0.10 -7.13
CA LEU A 43 -14.46 -1.30 -6.71
C LEU A 43 -15.78 -1.82 -6.15
N ARG A 44 -16.01 -3.11 -6.35
CA ARG A 44 -17.12 -3.89 -5.78
C ARG A 44 -16.55 -5.01 -4.90
N ARG A 45 -17.43 -5.70 -4.18
CA ARG A 45 -17.09 -6.90 -3.41
C ARG A 45 -16.23 -7.87 -4.23
N ARG A 46 -15.21 -8.47 -3.59
CA ARG A 46 -14.24 -9.41 -4.19
C ARG A 46 -13.38 -8.84 -5.31
N GLN A 47 -13.36 -7.51 -5.48
CA GLN A 47 -12.38 -6.84 -6.34
C GLN A 47 -11.23 -6.34 -5.50
N ALA A 48 -10.06 -6.29 -6.11
CA ALA A 48 -8.81 -5.98 -5.45
C ALA A 48 -8.03 -4.87 -6.16
N LEU A 49 -7.14 -4.24 -5.40
CA LEU A 49 -6.00 -3.50 -5.94
C LEU A 49 -4.72 -4.19 -5.47
N VAL A 50 -3.78 -4.41 -6.39
CA VAL A 50 -2.44 -4.93 -6.11
C VAL A 50 -1.42 -3.85 -6.41
N PHE A 51 -0.49 -3.63 -5.48
CA PHE A 51 0.47 -2.53 -5.50
C PHE A 51 1.85 -3.05 -5.89
N GLY A 52 2.10 -3.22 -7.20
CA GLY A 52 3.39 -3.65 -7.75
C GLY A 52 3.96 -4.95 -7.17
N GLY A 53 3.09 -5.78 -6.56
CA GLY A 53 3.46 -7.08 -5.99
C GLY A 53 3.99 -6.96 -4.56
N LEU A 54 3.84 -5.79 -3.94
CA LEU A 54 4.32 -5.49 -2.60
C LEU A 54 3.22 -5.58 -1.55
N ALA A 55 1.96 -5.39 -1.94
CA ALA A 55 0.79 -5.43 -1.06
C ALA A 55 -0.49 -5.49 -1.91
N ALA A 56 -1.60 -5.85 -1.27
CA ALA A 56 -2.90 -5.83 -1.89
C ALA A 56 -4.02 -5.39 -0.91
N VAL A 57 -5.13 -4.92 -1.48
CA VAL A 57 -6.41 -4.79 -0.78
C VAL A 57 -7.50 -5.50 -1.54
N ILE A 58 -8.41 -6.12 -0.82
CA ILE A 58 -9.60 -6.77 -1.35
C ILE A 58 -10.81 -6.16 -0.67
N VAL A 59 -11.83 -5.78 -1.45
CA VAL A 59 -13.09 -5.27 -0.90
C VAL A 59 -13.92 -6.43 -0.36
N GLY A 60 -14.06 -6.50 0.97
CA GLY A 60 -14.94 -7.45 1.66
C GLY A 60 -16.39 -6.97 1.69
N GLU A 61 -16.61 -5.70 2.06
CA GLU A 61 -17.93 -5.06 2.08
C GLU A 61 -17.80 -3.58 1.68
N ALA A 62 -18.80 -3.05 0.97
CA ALA A 62 -18.93 -1.62 0.70
C ALA A 62 -20.34 -1.15 1.06
N ARG A 63 -20.44 -0.33 2.13
CA ARG A 63 -21.68 0.26 2.63
C ARG A 63 -21.97 1.55 1.89
N SER A 64 -22.64 1.42 0.74
CA SER A 64 -23.09 2.52 -0.12
C SER A 64 -24.28 2.10 -0.97
N GLN A 65 -25.00 3.08 -1.53
CA GLN A 65 -26.00 2.81 -2.57
C GLN A 65 -25.31 2.18 -3.79
N GLY A 66 -25.68 0.94 -4.11
CA GLY A 66 -25.09 0.16 -5.21
C GLY A 66 -23.84 -0.65 -4.86
N HIS A 67 -23.55 -0.85 -3.56
CA HIS A 67 -22.51 -1.76 -3.04
C HIS A 67 -21.15 -1.62 -3.71
N ASN A 68 -20.75 -0.38 -3.98
CA ASN A 68 -19.47 -0.04 -4.61
C ASN A 68 -18.78 1.12 -3.91
N ALA A 69 -17.46 1.14 -3.99
CA ALA A 69 -16.64 2.16 -3.38
C ALA A 69 -15.81 2.89 -4.44
N TRP A 70 -15.78 4.22 -4.33
CA TRP A 70 -14.77 5.03 -5.01
C TRP A 70 -13.52 5.06 -4.15
N VAL A 71 -12.48 4.38 -4.62
CA VAL A 71 -11.18 4.27 -3.94
C VAL A 71 -10.15 5.11 -4.69
N PHE A 72 -9.47 5.99 -3.97
CA PHE A 72 -8.42 6.85 -4.48
C PHE A 72 -7.10 6.36 -3.91
N SER A 73 -6.19 5.95 -4.80
CA SER A 73 -4.88 5.42 -4.47
C SER A 73 -3.82 6.50 -4.62
N TYR A 74 -3.08 6.76 -3.55
CA TYR A 74 -1.96 7.69 -3.51
C TYR A 74 -0.66 6.90 -3.30
N MET A 75 -0.30 6.12 -4.32
CA MET A 75 0.97 5.38 -4.35
C MET A 75 1.99 6.15 -5.19
N PRO A 76 3.30 6.07 -4.88
CA PRO A 76 4.38 6.62 -5.68
C PRO A 76 4.27 6.23 -7.16
N PRO A 77 4.76 7.07 -8.09
CA PRO A 77 4.78 6.72 -9.51
C PRO A 77 5.45 5.37 -9.80
N GLY A 78 6.53 5.03 -9.08
CA GLY A 78 7.23 3.75 -9.20
C GLY A 78 6.44 2.52 -8.68
N VAL A 79 5.32 2.73 -8.00
CA VAL A 79 4.41 1.64 -7.59
C VAL A 79 3.23 1.58 -8.57
N PRO A 80 3.18 0.60 -9.49
CA PRO A 80 2.02 0.39 -10.33
C PRO A 80 0.86 -0.14 -9.48
N VAL A 81 -0.36 0.26 -9.85
CA VAL A 81 -1.59 -0.09 -9.12
C VAL A 81 -2.49 -0.84 -10.08
N HIS A 82 -2.60 -2.15 -9.90
CA HIS A 82 -3.38 -3.02 -10.77
C HIS A 82 -4.71 -3.37 -10.13
N ARG A 83 -5.79 -3.20 -10.87
CA ARG A 83 -7.11 -3.71 -10.47
C ARG A 83 -7.19 -5.19 -10.82
N SER A 84 -7.70 -6.00 -9.89
CA SER A 84 -7.83 -7.45 -10.08
C SER A 84 -9.08 -8.01 -9.41
N SER A 85 -9.32 -9.31 -9.59
CA SER A 85 -10.24 -10.09 -8.75
C SER A 85 -9.50 -10.62 -7.53
N GLU A 86 -10.24 -10.87 -6.45
CA GLU A 86 -9.74 -11.55 -5.25
C GLU A 86 -9.01 -12.86 -5.59
N SER A 87 -9.57 -13.66 -6.50
CA SER A 87 -9.00 -14.96 -6.90
C SER A 87 -7.62 -14.87 -7.55
N ALA A 88 -7.26 -13.72 -8.11
CA ALA A 88 -5.97 -13.53 -8.78
C ALA A 88 -4.91 -12.92 -7.85
N VAL A 89 -5.27 -12.45 -6.66
CA VAL A 89 -4.33 -11.74 -5.76
C VAL A 89 -3.17 -12.62 -5.34
N ALA A 90 -3.41 -13.85 -4.91
CA ALA A 90 -2.33 -14.76 -4.50
C ALA A 90 -1.30 -14.97 -5.61
N ARG A 91 -1.76 -15.22 -6.84
CA ARG A 91 -0.88 -15.31 -8.02
C ARG A 91 -0.14 -14.00 -8.30
N MET A 92 -0.78 -12.85 -8.05
CA MET A 92 -0.13 -11.54 -8.23
C MET A 92 0.79 -11.14 -7.07
N LEU A 93 0.96 -11.97 -6.05
CA LEU A 93 1.98 -11.77 -5.01
C LEU A 93 3.10 -12.83 -5.10
N GLU A 94 2.90 -13.88 -5.89
CA GLU A 94 3.85 -14.97 -6.10
C GLU A 94 5.10 -14.50 -6.88
N PRO A 95 6.32 -14.58 -6.31
CA PRO A 95 7.55 -14.05 -6.91
C PRO A 95 7.88 -14.52 -8.33
N HIS A 96 7.40 -15.69 -8.71
CA HIS A 96 7.69 -16.33 -10.01
C HIS A 96 6.64 -16.06 -11.08
N SER A 97 5.57 -15.33 -10.76
CA SER A 97 4.48 -15.07 -11.72
C SER A 97 4.82 -13.98 -12.75
N SER A 98 6.10 -13.63 -12.95
CA SER A 98 6.52 -12.49 -13.78
C SER A 98 6.20 -12.64 -15.27
N GLU A 99 5.95 -13.87 -15.73
CA GLU A 99 5.42 -14.13 -17.07
C GLU A 99 3.96 -13.67 -17.23
N THR A 100 3.23 -13.53 -16.12
CA THR A 100 1.80 -13.20 -16.10
C THR A 100 1.54 -11.70 -15.89
N TRP A 101 2.46 -10.98 -15.22
CA TRP A 101 2.35 -9.53 -15.00
C TRP A 101 3.66 -8.92 -14.45
N GLU A 102 3.77 -7.59 -14.49
CA GLU A 102 4.99 -6.83 -14.19
C GLU A 102 5.09 -6.42 -12.72
N PHE A 103 6.22 -6.76 -12.07
CA PHE A 103 6.55 -6.36 -10.70
C PHE A 103 7.38 -5.08 -10.68
N CYS A 104 7.26 -4.29 -9.61
CA CYS A 104 8.03 -3.04 -9.47
C CYS A 104 9.37 -3.19 -8.74
N VAL A 105 9.72 -4.40 -8.32
CA VAL A 105 10.98 -4.71 -7.61
C VAL A 105 11.65 -5.94 -8.20
N CYS A 106 12.96 -6.07 -7.99
CA CYS A 106 13.76 -7.17 -8.51
C CYS A 106 13.35 -8.52 -7.93
N SER A 107 13.66 -9.61 -8.64
CA SER A 107 13.31 -10.98 -8.25
C SER A 107 13.80 -11.37 -6.86
N ALA A 108 15.01 -10.94 -6.47
CA ALA A 108 15.56 -11.21 -5.14
C ALA A 108 14.71 -10.56 -4.02
N CYS A 109 14.26 -9.32 -4.21
CA CYS A 109 13.36 -8.67 -3.25
C CYS A 109 12.01 -9.40 -3.18
N ARG A 110 11.45 -9.82 -4.31
CA ARG A 110 10.19 -10.59 -4.33
C ARG A 110 10.32 -11.88 -3.53
N GLN A 111 11.38 -12.65 -3.78
CA GLN A 111 11.64 -13.89 -3.06
C GLN A 111 11.81 -13.65 -1.56
N GLN A 112 12.57 -12.61 -1.19
CA GLN A 112 12.76 -12.25 0.21
C GLN A 112 11.43 -11.90 0.92
N LEU A 113 10.53 -11.19 0.25
CA LEU A 113 9.20 -10.90 0.81
C LEU A 113 8.39 -12.18 1.01
N GLN A 114 8.44 -13.09 0.04
CA GLN A 114 7.77 -14.40 0.11
C GLN A 114 8.30 -15.27 1.24
N ASP A 115 9.63 -15.35 1.42
CA ASP A 115 10.27 -16.15 2.45
C ASP A 115 9.93 -15.64 3.86
N ARG A 116 9.74 -14.32 4.01
CA ARG A 116 9.27 -13.70 5.26
C ARG A 116 7.78 -13.94 5.51
N GLY A 117 7.03 -14.29 4.48
CA GLY A 117 5.58 -14.50 4.54
C GLY A 117 4.76 -13.22 4.42
N TRP A 118 3.46 -13.43 4.36
CA TRP A 118 2.44 -12.38 4.22
C TRP A 118 1.51 -12.40 5.42
N GLU A 119 1.08 -11.22 5.84
CA GLU A 119 0.10 -11.00 6.90
C GLU A 119 -1.18 -10.43 6.30
N GLU A 120 -2.32 -10.85 6.85
CA GLU A 120 -3.62 -10.32 6.51
C GLU A 120 -4.23 -9.57 7.69
N ALA A 121 -4.87 -8.44 7.40
CA ALA A 121 -5.63 -7.67 8.38
C ALA A 121 -6.94 -7.17 7.76
N GLU A 122 -8.00 -7.11 8.57
CA GLU A 122 -9.26 -6.50 8.16
C GLU A 122 -9.38 -5.09 8.76
N LEU A 123 -9.66 -4.09 7.91
CA LEU A 123 -9.83 -2.71 8.35
C LEU A 123 -11.08 -2.08 7.74
N GLU A 124 -11.93 -1.50 8.59
CA GLU A 124 -13.04 -0.65 8.17
C GLU A 124 -12.57 0.80 7.99
N ILE A 125 -12.78 1.33 6.78
CA ILE A 125 -12.37 2.66 6.37
C ILE A 125 -13.60 3.46 5.96
N SER A 126 -13.90 4.51 6.71
CA SER A 126 -14.93 5.51 6.40
C SER A 126 -14.36 6.64 5.51
N PRO A 127 -15.20 7.48 4.88
CA PRO A 127 -14.74 8.65 4.11
C PRO A 127 -13.93 9.71 4.89
N ALA A 128 -13.93 9.65 6.23
CA ALA A 128 -13.15 10.51 7.12
C ALA A 128 -11.72 10.01 7.37
N HIS A 129 -11.40 8.79 6.95
CA HIS A 129 -10.14 8.12 7.25
C HIS A 129 -9.41 7.67 5.98
N ASP A 130 -8.09 7.58 6.08
CA ASP A 130 -7.23 6.93 5.10
C ASP A 130 -6.75 5.57 5.64
N LEU A 131 -6.59 4.60 4.73
CA LEU A 131 -5.84 3.37 4.97
C LEU A 131 -4.40 3.58 4.53
N ALA A 132 -3.48 3.70 5.49
CA ALA A 132 -2.06 3.92 5.24
C ALA A 132 -1.30 2.60 5.20
N PHE A 133 -0.51 2.42 4.13
CA PHE A 133 0.51 1.37 3.97
C PHE A 133 1.85 2.01 4.28
N HIS A 134 2.44 1.67 5.43
CA HIS A 134 3.66 2.35 5.88
C HIS A 134 4.79 2.10 4.87
N GLY A 135 5.36 3.19 4.34
CA GLY A 135 6.39 3.14 3.30
C GLY A 135 5.90 3.00 1.86
N LEU A 136 4.61 2.69 1.59
CA LEU A 136 4.10 2.56 0.20
C LEU A 136 3.12 3.66 -0.21
N GLY A 137 2.35 4.23 0.72
CA GLY A 137 1.34 5.23 0.39
C GLY A 137 0.04 5.01 1.15
N TRP A 138 -1.09 5.45 0.58
CA TRP A 138 -2.39 5.26 1.22
C TRP A 138 -3.55 5.20 0.23
N LEU A 139 -4.68 4.72 0.75
CA LEU A 139 -5.98 4.76 0.08
C LEU A 139 -6.95 5.67 0.82
N THR A 140 -7.75 6.39 0.06
CA THR A 140 -8.90 7.15 0.55
C THR A 140 -10.17 6.57 -0.08
N VAL A 141 -11.24 6.40 0.69
CA VAL A 141 -12.55 6.02 0.16
C VAL A 141 -13.49 7.22 0.10
N ARG A 142 -14.43 7.21 -0.84
CA ARG A 142 -15.48 8.24 -0.98
C ARG A 142 -16.85 7.62 -1.10
N ARG A 143 -17.84 8.30 -0.50
CA ARG A 143 -19.27 7.97 -0.58
C ARG A 143 -19.64 6.57 -0.07
N ALA A 144 -18.73 5.90 0.63
CA ALA A 144 -18.91 4.56 1.17
C ALA A 144 -18.00 4.36 2.39
N THR A 145 -18.48 3.58 3.36
CA THR A 145 -17.60 2.91 4.33
C THR A 145 -17.26 1.53 3.77
N VAL A 146 -15.99 1.15 3.81
CA VAL A 146 -15.48 -0.05 3.15
C VAL A 146 -14.70 -0.90 4.13
N VAL A 147 -15.01 -2.20 4.18
CA VAL A 147 -14.21 -3.19 4.88
C VAL A 147 -13.21 -3.77 3.88
N PHE A 148 -11.92 -3.53 4.11
CA PHE A 148 -10.84 -4.08 3.30
C PHE A 148 -10.18 -5.25 4.02
N ARG A 149 -9.98 -6.35 3.30
CA ARG A 149 -8.94 -7.33 3.65
C ARG A 149 -7.63 -6.86 3.02
N VAL A 150 -6.64 -6.61 3.86
CA VAL A 150 -5.36 -6.00 3.49
C VAL A 150 -4.30 -7.06 3.62
N ILE A 151 -3.49 -7.24 2.57
CA ILE A 151 -2.42 -8.23 2.51
C ILE A 151 -1.10 -7.48 2.36
N VAL A 152 -0.18 -7.66 3.30
CA VAL A 152 1.13 -7.00 3.33
C VAL A 152 2.23 -7.98 3.76
N PRO A 153 3.51 -7.72 3.45
CA PRO A 153 4.59 -8.60 3.89
C PRO A 153 4.69 -8.60 5.42
N ALA A 154 5.12 -9.71 6.01
CA ALA A 154 5.13 -9.89 7.46
C ALA A 154 5.89 -8.76 8.19
N GLY A 155 5.26 -8.21 9.23
CA GLY A 155 5.77 -7.08 10.01
C GLY A 155 5.79 -5.74 9.27
N VAL A 156 5.13 -5.60 8.11
CA VAL A 156 4.81 -4.28 7.52
C VAL A 156 3.54 -3.76 8.16
N HIS A 157 3.55 -2.51 8.60
CA HIS A 157 2.42 -1.92 9.29
C HIS A 157 1.40 -1.34 8.30
N VAL A 158 0.13 -1.54 8.65
CA VAL A 158 -1.01 -0.84 8.05
C VAL A 158 -1.81 -0.17 9.14
N SER A 159 -2.33 1.02 8.88
CA SER A 159 -3.05 1.78 9.91
C SER A 159 -4.15 2.65 9.34
N ARG A 160 -5.21 2.81 10.12
CA ARG A 160 -6.22 3.83 9.89
C ARG A 160 -5.73 5.17 10.46
N ARG A 161 -5.85 6.25 9.69
CA ARG A 161 -5.52 7.61 10.13
C ARG A 161 -6.58 8.63 9.67
N PRO A 162 -6.68 9.81 10.31
CA PRO A 162 -7.46 10.91 9.76
C PRO A 162 -7.04 11.22 8.33
N ARG A 163 -8.01 11.51 7.49
CA ARG A 163 -7.78 11.72 6.07
C ARG A 163 -6.95 12.99 5.80
N LEU A 164 -5.93 12.86 4.96
CA LEU A 164 -4.99 13.96 4.68
C LEU A 164 -5.47 14.92 3.58
N VAL A 165 -6.15 14.39 2.56
CA VAL A 165 -6.54 15.18 1.39
C VAL A 165 -8.03 15.50 1.47
N ALA A 166 -8.37 16.78 1.64
CA ALA A 166 -9.76 17.25 1.68
C ALA A 166 -10.53 16.93 0.37
N GLY A 167 -11.85 16.95 0.48
CA GLY A 167 -12.73 16.66 -0.64
C GLY A 167 -13.06 17.98 -1.26
N LYS A 168 -12.79 18.14 -2.55
CA LYS A 168 -13.67 19.01 -3.33
C LYS A 168 -14.95 18.22 -3.59
#